data_AF-A0A6L9LWQ8-F1
#
_entry.id   AF-A0A6L9LWQ8-F1
#
_cell.length_a   1.000
_cell.length_b   1.000
_cell.length_c   1.000
_cell.angle_alpha   90.00
_cell.angle_beta   90.00
_cell.angle_gamma   90.00
#
_symmetry.space_group_name_H-M   'P 1'
#
loop_
_entity.id
_entity.type
_entity.pdbx_description
1 polymer ?
#
loop_
_entity_poly.entity_id
_entity_poly.type
_entity_poly.pdbx_seq_one_letter_code
_entity_poly.pdbx_strand_id
1 'polypeptide(L)' 'MKNEIRCGNCNRLLAKGQAVNLQIKCPRCGTLNHLKATSINIESQRASTEDSHEDSDWKCHDVSGRSSGNPENAG' A
#
# COMPACT_ATOMS: atom_id res chain seq x y z
N MET A 1 -4.13 -10.67 -1.74
CA MET A 1 -5.59 -10.94 -1.53
C MET A 1 -6.13 -11.65 -2.77
N LYS A 2 -6.95 -12.70 -2.62
CA LYS A 2 -7.58 -13.42 -3.76
C LYS A 2 -9.08 -13.16 -3.75
N ASN A 3 -9.66 -12.82 -4.90
CA ASN A 3 -11.09 -12.54 -5.01
C ASN A 3 -11.91 -13.82 -4.80
N GLU A 4 -13.08 -13.68 -4.19
CA GLU A 4 -14.00 -14.79 -4.00
C GLU A 4 -15.01 -14.83 -5.14
N ILE A 5 -15.14 -16.01 -5.75
CA ILE A 5 -16.13 -16.28 -6.77
C ILE A 5 -17.28 -17.03 -6.10
N ARG A 6 -18.46 -16.41 -6.08
CA ARG A 6 -19.66 -16.95 -5.43
C ARG A 6 -20.74 -17.26 -6.45
N CYS A 7 -21.58 -18.24 -6.12
CA CYS A 7 -22.73 -18.59 -6.93
C CYS A 7 -23.78 -17.46 -6.91
N GLY A 8 -24.21 -16.97 -8.07
CA GLY A 8 -25.21 -15.91 -8.16
C GLY A 8 -26.63 -16.29 -7.69
N ASN A 9 -26.90 -17.57 -7.42
CA ASN A 9 -28.21 -18.05 -6.95
C ASN A 9 -28.25 -18.35 -5.44
N CYS A 10 -27.22 -19.01 -4.90
CA CYS A 10 -27.21 -19.45 -3.49
C CYS A 10 -26.04 -18.91 -2.66
N ASN A 11 -25.22 -18.01 -3.22
CA ASN A 11 -24.05 -17.39 -2.60
C ASN A 11 -22.98 -18.36 -2.06
N ARG A 12 -23.06 -19.65 -2.42
CA ARG A 12 -22.03 -20.66 -2.12
C ARG A 12 -20.71 -20.24 -2.76
N LEU A 13 -19.62 -20.30 -2.00
CA LEU A 13 -18.27 -20.10 -2.53
C LEU A 13 -17.96 -21.20 -3.55
N LEU A 14 -17.58 -20.80 -4.76
CA LEU A 14 -17.22 -21.70 -5.86
C LEU A 14 -15.69 -21.78 -6.04
N ALA A 15 -15.00 -20.65 -5.96
CA ALA A 15 -13.54 -20.59 -6.10
C ALA A 15 -12.95 -19.34 -5.43
N LYS A 16 -11.62 -19.35 -5.21
CA LYS A 16 -10.83 -18.17 -4.79
C LYS A 16 -9.74 -17.91 -5.82
N GLY A 17 -9.75 -16.75 -6.45
CA GLY A 17 -8.79 -16.39 -7.50
C GLY A 17 -9.37 -15.42 -8.51
N GLN A 18 -8.70 -15.32 -9.66
CA GLN A 18 -9.15 -14.54 -10.80
C GLN A 18 -9.52 -15.50 -11.93
N ALA A 19 -10.62 -15.21 -12.63
CA ALA A 19 -11.07 -15.98 -13.78
C ALA A 19 -11.28 -15.04 -14.95
N VAL A 20 -10.62 -15.32 -16.09
CA VAL A 20 -10.84 -14.58 -17.34
C VAL A 20 -12.16 -15.00 -17.97
N ASN A 21 -12.40 -16.32 -18.01
CA ASN A 21 -13.65 -16.92 -18.46
C ASN A 21 -13.80 -18.27 -17.75
N LEU A 22 -14.88 -18.45 -16.98
CA LEU A 22 -15.13 -19.68 -16.23
C LEU A 22 -16.61 -20.04 -16.30
N GLN A 23 -16.88 -21.29 -16.65
CA GLN A 23 -18.21 -21.90 -16.54
C GLN A 23 -18.15 -23.02 -15.50
N ILE A 24 -18.94 -22.90 -14.43
CA ILE A 24 -18.93 -23.85 -13.32
C ILE A 24 -20.34 -24.10 -12.81
N LYS A 25 -20.68 -25.38 -12.61
CA LYS A 25 -21.95 -25.76 -11.99
C LYS A 25 -21.83 -25.63 -10.47
N CYS A 26 -22.80 -24.97 -9.84
CA CYS A 26 -22.85 -24.94 -8.39
C CYS A 26 -23.22 -26.32 -7.84
N PRO A 27 -22.40 -26.95 -6.97
CA PRO A 27 -22.70 -28.27 -6.42
C PRO A 27 -23.89 -28.26 -5.44
N ARG A 28 -24.31 -27.08 -4.96
CA ARG A 28 -25.41 -26.94 -4.00
C ARG A 28 -26.77 -26.83 -4.68
N CYS A 29 -26.91 -25.91 -5.63
CA CYS A 29 -28.20 -25.60 -6.26
C CYS A 29 -28.29 -25.98 -7.73
N GLY A 30 -27.20 -26.48 -8.33
CA GLY A 30 -27.17 -26.90 -9.73
C GLY A 30 -27.09 -25.77 -10.75
N THR A 31 -27.17 -24.51 -10.35
CA THR A 31 -27.07 -23.35 -11.26
C THR A 31 -25.72 -23.34 -11.98
N LEU A 32 -25.75 -23.25 -13.31
CA LEU A 32 -24.56 -23.05 -14.14
C LEU A 32 -24.16 -21.57 -14.09
N ASN A 33 -23.03 -21.27 -13.44
CA ASN A 33 -22.51 -19.91 -13.35
C ASN A 33 -21.56 -19.65 -14.51
N HIS A 34 -21.80 -18.54 -15.22
CA HIS A 34 -20.91 -17.99 -16.24
C HIS A 34 -20.25 -16.73 -15.69
N LEU A 35 -18.94 -16.78 -15.53
CA LEU A 35 -18.15 -15.69 -14.99
C LEU A 35 -17.25 -15.16 -16.10
N LYS A 36 -17.40 -13.88 -16.41
CA LYS A 36 -16.50 -13.14 -17.28
C LYS A 36 -15.78 -12.10 -16.44
N ALA A 37 -14.50 -11.88 -16.70
CA ALA A 37 -13.78 -10.81 -16.05
C ALA A 37 -14.41 -9.45 -16.41
N THR A 38 -15.17 -8.84 -15.50
CA THR A 38 -15.24 -7.39 -15.42
C THR A 38 -13.91 -6.94 -14.87
N SER A 39 -13.15 -6.22 -15.71
CA SER A 39 -11.86 -5.58 -15.45
C SER A 39 -11.50 -5.50 -13.97
N ILE A 40 -10.37 -6.10 -13.60
CA ILE A 40 -9.77 -5.94 -12.28
C ILE A 40 -9.57 -4.43 -12.08
N ASN A 41 -10.44 -3.80 -11.30
CA ASN A 41 -10.22 -2.44 -10.85
C ASN A 41 -9.09 -2.54 -9.81
N ILE A 42 -7.85 -2.43 -10.29
CA ILE A 42 -6.67 -2.18 -9.45
C ILE A 42 -6.68 -0.68 -9.12
N GLU A 43 -7.76 -0.14 -8.54
CA GLU A 43 -7.82 1.25 -8.03
C GLU A 43 -7.79 1.24 -6.50
N SER A 44 -6.82 0.53 -5.93
CA SER A 44 -6.47 0.67 -4.50
C SER A 44 -4.98 0.44 -4.24
N GLN A 45 -4.13 0.70 -5.23
CA GLN A 45 -2.70 0.95 -5.01
C GLN A 45 -2.39 2.39 -5.43
N ARG A 46 -2.80 3.37 -4.62
CA ARG A 46 -2.19 4.71 -4.50
C ARG A 46 -2.80 5.49 -3.34
N ALA A 47 -1.93 6.24 -2.66
CA ALA A 47 -2.06 7.04 -1.44
C ALA A 47 -2.05 6.21 -0.14
N SER A 48 -1.00 6.21 0.68
CA SER A 48 -0.11 7.34 1.01
C SER A 48 1.34 7.15 0.54
N THR A 49 1.78 8.02 -0.37
CA THR A 49 3.15 8.55 -0.30
C THR A 49 3.13 9.58 0.82
N GLU A 50 3.59 9.22 2.02
CA GLU A 50 4.12 10.20 2.97
C GLU A 50 5.63 10.21 2.75
N ASP A 51 5.99 10.83 1.64
CA ASP A 51 7.32 11.35 1.39
C ASP A 51 7.52 12.51 2.38
N SER A 52 8.13 12.22 3.52
CA SER A 52 8.65 13.27 4.40
C SER A 52 10.08 13.58 3.96
N HIS A 53 10.19 14.31 2.85
CA HIS A 53 11.42 15.01 2.45
C HIS A 53 11.17 16.53 2.55
N GLU A 54 11.25 17.05 3.78
CA GLU A 54 11.40 18.47 4.12
C GLU A 54 12.18 18.47 5.45
N ASP A 55 13.29 19.14 5.69
CA ASP A 55 14.12 20.01 4.88
C ASP A 55 15.52 20.03 5.52
N SER A 56 16.49 20.44 4.71
CA SER A 56 17.90 20.50 5.05
C SER A 56 18.20 21.43 6.22
N ASP A 57 18.81 20.89 7.29
CA ASP A 57 19.54 21.69 8.27
C ASP A 57 21.04 21.43 8.10
N TRP A 58 21.55 21.69 6.88
CA TRP A 58 22.99 21.80 6.65
C TRP A 58 23.47 23.09 7.31
N LYS A 59 23.78 22.99 8.61
CA LYS A 59 24.48 24.04 9.35
C LYS A 59 25.96 24.01 8.99
N CYS A 60 26.32 24.71 7.92
CA CYS A 60 27.70 25.18 7.75
C CYS A 60 27.82 26.60 8.28
N HIS A 61 28.24 26.77 9.54
CA HIS A 61 28.77 28.06 10.00
C HIS A 61 30.20 27.87 10.52
N ASP A 62 31.11 28.17 9.61
CA ASP A 62 32.34 28.96 9.78
C ASP A 62 33.35 28.55 10.87
N VAL A 63 34.35 27.76 10.44
CA VAL A 63 35.69 27.76 11.05
C VAL A 63 36.42 29.02 10.59
N SER A 64 36.29 30.08 11.38
CA SER A 64 37.20 31.22 11.36
C SER A 64 37.79 31.39 12.75
N GLY A 65 39.07 31.02 12.88
CA GLY A 65 39.76 30.96 14.16
C GLY A 65 40.25 32.30 14.72
N ARG A 66 40.95 32.13 15.85
CA ARG A 66 41.95 33.01 16.50
C ARG A 66 41.43 34.10 17.45
N SER A 67 41.58 33.84 18.75
CA SER A 67 42.61 34.48 19.62
C SER A 67 42.12 34.69 21.05
N SER A 68 42.82 34.04 21.99
CA SER A 68 43.35 34.56 23.25
C SER A 68 42.43 35.35 24.21
N GLY A 69 42.28 34.82 25.43
CA GLY A 69 41.92 35.60 26.61
C GLY A 69 41.60 34.72 27.83
N ASN A 70 42.59 34.46 28.68
CA ASN A 70 42.41 33.97 30.05
C ASN A 70 42.55 35.19 30.99
N PRO A 71 41.63 35.40 31.93
CA PRO A 71 42.01 35.65 33.34
C PRO A 71 40.99 35.02 34.32
N GLU A 72 41.39 34.14 35.23
CA GLU A 72 41.84 34.42 36.61
C GLU A 72 40.76 34.94 37.58
N ASN A 73 40.56 34.17 38.67
CA ASN A 73 40.04 34.52 40.00
C ASN A 73 38.98 35.63 40.20
N ALA A 74 37.82 35.22 40.72
CA ALA A 74 37.07 35.97 41.72
C ALA A 74 36.36 34.99 42.68
N GLY A 75 36.85 34.89 43.91
CA GLY A 75 36.30 34.06 44.98
C GLY A 75 37.27 33.86 46.13
#